data_AF-A0A177N3R4-F1
#
_entry.id   AF-A0A177N3R4-F1
#
_cell.length_a   1.000
_cell.length_b   1.000
_cell.length_c   1.000
_cell.angle_alpha   90.00
_cell.angle_beta   90.00
_cell.angle_gamma   90.00
#
_symmetry.space_group_name_H-M   'P 1'
#
loop_
_entity.id
_entity.type
_entity.pdbx_description
1 polymer ?
#
loop_
_entity_poly.entity_id
_entity_poly.type
_entity_poly.pdbx_seq_one_letter_code
_entity_poly.pdbx_strand_id
1 'polypeptide(L)'
;MLLPRLKWVPLLATLVGCASAPANSGMDSFADYAESVFRHQNAIISRLMMLSDSDLLPDTDNFEDTEQEMHDACHLLNEYAEREADGESMGLRFKAKVRSSIEGCDASVQKMEGLLSNIDPVPTPPHGQR
;
A
#
# COMPACT_ATOMS: atom_id res chain seq x y z
N MET A 1 25.71 52.81 -46.04
CA MET A 1 25.60 51.34 -45.94
C MET A 1 26.85 50.79 -45.24
N LEU A 2 26.66 49.73 -44.45
CA LEU A 2 27.65 48.83 -43.82
C LEU A 2 28.31 49.27 -42.51
N LEU A 3 27.72 48.81 -41.40
CA LEU A 3 28.37 48.60 -40.10
C LEU A 3 29.25 47.32 -40.11
N PRO A 4 30.27 47.25 -39.24
CA PRO A 4 31.32 46.23 -39.32
C PRO A 4 31.01 44.94 -38.54
N ARG A 5 31.43 43.83 -39.16
CA ARG A 5 31.88 42.54 -38.60
C ARG A 5 31.57 42.26 -37.12
N LEU A 6 30.45 41.60 -36.88
CA LEU A 6 30.13 40.91 -35.64
C LEU A 6 30.96 39.61 -35.56
N LYS A 7 32.00 39.63 -34.72
CA LYS A 7 32.90 38.50 -34.45
C LYS A 7 32.40 37.71 -33.24
N TRP A 8 32.37 36.38 -33.41
CA TRP A 8 32.59 35.34 -32.39
C TRP A 8 31.47 35.14 -31.36
N VAL A 9 30.55 34.23 -31.68
CA VAL A 9 29.77 33.49 -30.67
C VAL A 9 30.56 32.20 -30.36
N PRO A 10 31.06 31.99 -29.13
CA PRO A 10 31.63 30.71 -28.77
C PRO A 10 30.50 29.70 -28.63
N LEU A 11 30.66 28.61 -29.38
CA LEU A 11 29.89 27.38 -29.33
C LEU A 11 29.97 26.80 -27.91
N LEU A 12 28.98 27.09 -27.05
CA LEU A 12 28.85 26.48 -25.73
C LEU A 12 28.14 25.12 -25.89
N ALA A 13 28.92 24.08 -26.19
CA ALA A 13 28.46 22.69 -26.13
C ALA A 13 28.41 22.26 -24.65
N THR A 14 27.32 22.59 -23.95
CA THR A 14 27.07 22.07 -22.60
C THR A 14 26.57 20.63 -22.70
N LEU A 15 27.36 19.72 -22.13
CA LEU A 15 27.12 18.30 -21.96
C LEU A 15 25.70 18.02 -21.45
N VAL A 16 24.83 17.48 -22.31
CA VAL A 16 23.62 16.78 -21.88
C VAL A 16 24.04 15.40 -21.38
N GLY A 17 24.52 15.38 -20.13
CA GLY A 17 24.62 14.15 -19.37
C GLY A 17 23.26 13.83 -18.78
N CYS A 18 22.40 13.11 -19.52
CA CYS A 18 21.25 12.46 -18.92
C CYS A 18 21.76 11.31 -18.04
N ALA A 19 22.02 11.59 -16.77
CA ALA A 19 22.14 10.55 -15.76
C ALA A 19 20.75 9.91 -15.63
N SER A 20 20.50 8.82 -16.35
CA SER A 20 19.34 7.97 -16.13
C SER A 20 19.46 7.37 -14.74
N ALA A 21 18.77 7.97 -13.77
CA ALA A 21 18.53 7.34 -12.48
C ALA A 21 17.84 5.99 -12.74
N PRO A 22 18.25 4.89 -12.08
CA PRO A 22 17.58 3.61 -12.25
C PRO A 22 16.10 3.76 -11.89
N ALA A 23 15.24 3.16 -12.71
CA ALA A 23 13.80 3.12 -12.47
C ALA A 23 13.50 2.58 -11.07
N ASN A 24 12.45 3.13 -10.49
CA ASN A 24 12.07 3.14 -9.08
C ASN A 24 11.59 1.79 -8.51
N SER A 25 12.35 0.71 -8.76
CA SER A 25 12.03 -0.68 -8.39
C SER A 25 11.62 -0.88 -6.93
N GLY A 26 12.13 -0.07 -6.00
CA GLY A 26 11.77 -0.13 -4.59
C GLY A 26 10.41 0.50 -4.24
N MET A 27 9.85 1.37 -5.07
CA MET A 27 8.48 1.88 -4.88
C MET A 27 7.44 0.97 -5.51
N ASP A 28 7.75 0.37 -6.68
CA ASP A 28 6.87 -0.62 -7.31
C ASP A 28 6.68 -1.83 -6.39
N SER A 29 7.77 -2.36 -5.82
CA SER A 29 7.73 -3.44 -4.82
C SER A 29 6.92 -3.09 -3.56
N PHE A 30 6.89 -1.83 -3.15
CA PHE A 30 6.09 -1.42 -1.99
C PHE A 30 4.61 -1.30 -2.34
N ALA A 31 4.29 -0.73 -3.50
CA ALA A 31 2.91 -0.60 -3.96
C ALA A 31 2.26 -1.98 -4.12
N ASP A 32 2.97 -2.94 -4.71
CA ASP A 32 2.50 -4.32 -4.85
C ASP A 32 2.21 -4.97 -3.49
N TYR A 33 3.11 -4.77 -2.52
CA TYR A 33 2.92 -5.29 -1.17
C TYR A 33 1.73 -4.63 -0.45
N ALA A 34 1.63 -3.29 -0.51
CA ALA A 34 0.51 -2.53 0.02
C ALA A 34 -0.84 -2.99 -0.55
N GLU A 35 -0.91 -3.18 -1.87
CA GLU A 35 -2.10 -3.69 -2.52
C GLU A 35 -2.43 -5.12 -2.06
N SER A 36 -1.44 -5.99 -1.91
CA SER A 36 -1.66 -7.37 -1.45
C SER A 36 -2.26 -7.41 -0.03
N VAL A 37 -1.75 -6.60 0.89
CA VAL A 37 -2.26 -6.51 2.27
C VAL A 37 -3.66 -5.90 2.29
N PHE A 38 -3.89 -4.83 1.51
CA PHE A 38 -5.20 -4.20 1.40
C PHE A 38 -6.26 -5.15 0.83
N ARG A 39 -5.92 -5.92 -0.22
CA ARG A 39 -6.81 -6.96 -0.77
C ARG A 39 -7.10 -8.05 0.25
N HIS A 40 -6.10 -8.46 1.02
CA HIS A 40 -6.27 -9.46 2.07
C HIS A 40 -7.23 -8.95 3.16
N GLN A 41 -7.01 -7.74 3.68
CA GLN A 41 -7.88 -7.09 4.66
C GLN A 41 -9.33 -7.01 4.16
N ASN A 42 -9.54 -6.56 2.91
CA ASN A 42 -10.88 -6.43 2.35
C ASN A 42 -11.60 -7.79 2.23
N ALA A 43 -10.89 -8.86 1.91
CA ALA A 43 -11.45 -10.21 1.90
C ALA A 43 -11.89 -10.64 3.30
N ILE A 44 -11.08 -10.37 4.31
CA ILE A 44 -11.38 -10.67 5.72
C ILE A 44 -12.58 -9.86 6.23
N ILE A 45 -12.62 -8.55 5.98
CA ILE A 45 -13.76 -7.69 6.36
C ILE A 45 -15.04 -8.14 5.66
N SER A 46 -14.99 -8.44 4.36
CA SER A 46 -16.15 -8.95 3.61
C SER A 46 -16.69 -10.25 4.21
N ARG A 47 -15.78 -11.14 4.63
CA ARG A 47 -16.13 -12.39 5.28
C ARG A 47 -16.75 -12.17 6.66
N LEU A 48 -16.17 -11.27 7.45
CA LEU A 48 -16.67 -10.91 8.77
C LEU A 48 -18.10 -10.38 8.68
N MET A 49 -18.37 -9.47 7.74
CA MET A 49 -19.73 -8.95 7.49
C MET A 49 -20.71 -10.08 7.14
N MET A 50 -20.36 -11.00 6.24
CA MET A 50 -21.26 -12.12 5.88
C MET A 50 -21.57 -13.05 7.06
N LEU A 51 -20.56 -13.36 7.89
CA LEU A 51 -20.74 -14.23 9.05
C LEU A 51 -21.54 -13.53 10.17
N SER A 52 -21.32 -12.23 10.35
CA SER A 52 -22.09 -11.38 11.27
C SER A 52 -23.55 -11.31 10.86
N ASP A 53 -23.84 -11.00 9.59
CA ASP A 53 -25.20 -10.94 9.04
C ASP A 53 -25.95 -12.29 9.11
N SER A 54 -25.21 -13.40 9.20
CA SER A 54 -25.75 -14.76 9.30
C SER A 54 -25.86 -15.27 10.73
N ASP A 55 -25.54 -14.45 11.75
CA ASP A 55 -25.44 -14.84 13.17
C ASP A 55 -24.52 -16.07 13.40
N LEU A 56 -23.49 -16.24 12.56
CA LEU A 56 -22.54 -17.37 12.61
C LEU A 56 -21.26 -17.03 13.39
N LEU A 57 -21.03 -15.75 13.71
CA LEU A 57 -19.93 -15.36 14.57
C LEU A 57 -20.25 -15.70 16.03
N PRO A 58 -19.31 -16.29 16.77
CA PRO A 58 -19.47 -16.49 18.20
C PRO A 58 -19.44 -15.14 18.91
N ASP A 59 -20.38 -14.96 19.84
CA ASP A 59 -20.54 -13.77 20.66
C ASP A 59 -19.42 -13.72 21.72
N THR A 60 -18.23 -13.33 21.29
CA THR A 60 -17.01 -13.29 22.11
C THR A 60 -16.27 -11.98 21.88
N ASP A 61 -15.91 -11.30 22.96
CA ASP A 61 -15.14 -10.03 22.95
C ASP A 61 -13.87 -10.10 22.08
N ASN A 62 -13.30 -11.30 21.92
CA ASN A 62 -12.09 -11.52 21.11
C ASN A 62 -12.26 -11.17 19.61
N PHE A 63 -13.44 -11.33 19.03
CA PHE A 63 -13.67 -10.95 17.62
C PHE A 63 -13.76 -9.44 17.45
N GLU A 64 -14.54 -8.77 18.29
CA GLU A 64 -14.67 -7.30 18.27
C GLU A 64 -13.32 -6.63 18.56
N ASP A 65 -12.61 -7.08 19.60
CA ASP A 65 -11.28 -6.56 19.95
C ASP A 65 -10.28 -6.77 18.80
N THR A 66 -10.27 -7.94 18.17
CA THR A 66 -9.35 -8.23 17.06
C THR A 66 -9.72 -7.45 15.79
N GLU A 67 -11.01 -7.19 15.54
CA GLU A 67 -11.45 -6.36 14.42
C GLU A 67 -10.99 -4.92 14.62
N GLN A 68 -11.19 -4.38 15.83
CA GLN A 68 -10.76 -3.03 16.19
C GLN A 68 -9.23 -2.89 16.09
N GLU A 69 -8.47 -3.84 16.63
CA GLU A 69 -7.01 -3.86 16.48
C GLU A 69 -6.56 -3.89 15.01
N MET A 70 -7.24 -4.67 14.17
CA MET A 70 -6.97 -4.73 12.73
C MET A 70 -7.28 -3.40 12.05
N HIS A 71 -8.42 -2.79 12.37
CA HIS A 71 -8.82 -1.49 11.84
C HIS A 71 -7.77 -0.42 12.16
N ASP A 72 -7.33 -0.35 13.42
CA ASP A 72 -6.36 0.64 13.88
C ASP A 72 -4.98 0.44 13.25
N ALA A 73 -4.52 -0.82 13.16
CA ALA A 73 -3.23 -1.16 12.55
C ALA A 73 -3.20 -0.82 11.04
N CYS A 74 -4.33 -0.99 10.35
CA CYS A 74 -4.45 -0.78 8.93
C CYS A 74 -4.90 0.63 8.51
N HIS A 75 -5.21 1.53 9.45
CA HIS A 75 -5.68 2.88 9.17
C HIS A 75 -4.83 3.61 8.11
N LEU A 76 -3.50 3.61 8.27
CA LEU A 76 -2.60 4.29 7.34
C LEU A 76 -2.57 3.65 5.94
N LEU A 77 -2.79 2.33 5.86
CA LEU A 77 -2.88 1.63 4.58
C LEU A 77 -4.20 1.95 3.87
N ASN A 78 -5.30 2.04 4.62
CA ASN A 78 -6.61 2.44 4.09
C ASN A 78 -6.56 3.87 3.53
N GLU A 79 -6.00 4.80 4.31
CA GLU A 79 -5.80 6.18 3.87
C GLU A 79 -4.89 6.26 2.63
N TYR A 80 -3.84 5.43 2.57
CA TYR A 80 -2.98 5.34 1.39
C TYR A 80 -3.75 4.85 0.16
N ALA A 81 -4.55 3.79 0.30
CA ALA A 81 -5.32 3.22 -0.79
C ALA A 81 -6.38 4.21 -1.31
N GLU A 82 -7.06 4.92 -0.43
CA GLU A 82 -8.03 5.99 -0.78
C GLU A 82 -7.35 7.11 -1.59
N ARG A 83 -6.23 7.64 -1.08
CA ARG A 83 -5.48 8.72 -1.76
C ARG A 83 -4.91 8.29 -3.12
N GLU A 84 -4.39 7.07 -3.25
CA GLU A 84 -3.95 6.55 -4.56
C GLU A 84 -5.13 6.37 -5.52
N ALA A 85 -6.29 5.89 -5.05
CA ALA A 85 -7.50 5.72 -5.87
C ALA A 85 -8.05 7.06 -6.39
N ASP A 86 -7.97 8.11 -5.57
CA ASP A 86 -8.36 9.48 -5.94
C ASP A 86 -7.29 10.19 -6.80
N GLY A 87 -6.13 9.57 -7.02
CA GLY A 87 -5.02 10.16 -7.75
C GLY A 87 -4.36 11.33 -7.02
N GLU A 88 -4.50 11.40 -5.70
CA GLU A 88 -3.93 12.47 -4.88
C GLU A 88 -2.40 12.34 -4.76
N SER A 89 -1.72 13.47 -4.80
CA SER A 89 -0.28 13.50 -4.50
C SER A 89 -0.05 13.34 -3.00
N MET A 90 0.75 12.34 -2.62
CA MET A 90 1.13 12.11 -1.23
C MET A 90 2.56 12.53 -0.93
N GLY A 91 2.75 13.21 0.21
CA GLY A 91 4.07 13.59 0.70
C GLY A 91 4.94 12.39 1.07
N LEU A 92 6.25 12.50 0.87
CA LEU A 92 7.22 11.42 1.19
C LEU A 92 7.16 10.97 2.66
N ARG A 93 6.88 11.90 3.58
CA ARG A 93 6.72 11.58 5.01
C ARG A 93 5.53 10.66 5.26
N PHE A 94 4.43 10.85 4.53
CA PHE A 94 3.26 9.98 4.64
C PHE A 94 3.59 8.59 4.08
N LYS A 95 4.15 8.51 2.85
CA LYS A 95 4.56 7.23 2.25
C LYS A 95 5.54 6.45 3.13
N ALA A 96 6.48 7.13 3.81
CA ALA A 96 7.39 6.50 4.77
C ALA A 96 6.66 5.94 6.01
N LYS A 97 5.64 6.64 6.53
CA LYS A 97 4.83 6.14 7.65
C LYS A 97 4.06 4.88 7.26
N VAL A 98 3.39 4.89 6.10
CA VAL A 98 2.66 3.72 5.59
C VAL A 98 3.61 2.52 5.46
N ARG A 99 4.80 2.74 4.89
CA ARG A 99 5.82 1.69 4.79
C ARG A 99 6.26 1.14 6.14
N SER A 100 6.32 1.96 7.19
CA SER A 100 6.68 1.49 8.54
C SER A 100 5.53 0.80 9.28
N SER A 101 4.28 0.99 8.87
CA SER A 101 3.10 0.42 9.56
C SER A 101 2.53 -0.82 8.87
N ILE A 102 2.82 -1.02 7.59
CA ILE A 102 2.20 -2.08 6.76
C ILE A 102 2.40 -3.50 7.32
N GLU A 103 3.56 -3.82 7.90
CA GLU A 103 3.80 -5.14 8.51
C GLU A 103 2.91 -5.36 9.74
N GLY A 104 2.60 -4.30 10.49
CA GLY A 104 1.66 -4.38 11.62
C GLY A 104 0.22 -4.62 11.15
N CYS A 105 -0.17 -4.01 10.04
CA CYS A 105 -1.46 -4.28 9.40
C CYS A 105 -1.55 -5.71 8.87
N ASP A 106 -0.52 -6.21 8.17
CA ASP A 106 -0.52 -7.60 7.68
C ASP A 106 -0.62 -8.61 8.85
N ALA A 107 0.12 -8.38 9.93
CA ALA A 107 0.06 -9.23 11.12
C ALA A 107 -1.33 -9.24 11.78
N SER A 108 -2.02 -8.09 11.86
CA SER A 108 -3.37 -8.02 12.43
C SER A 108 -4.43 -8.66 11.53
N VAL A 109 -4.29 -8.54 10.21
CA VAL A 109 -5.12 -9.24 9.23
C VAL A 109 -4.97 -10.76 9.39
N GLN A 110 -3.73 -11.27 9.51
CA GLN A 110 -3.47 -12.70 9.74
C GLN A 110 -4.04 -13.19 11.08
N LYS A 111 -3.99 -12.36 12.14
CA LYS A 111 -4.62 -12.68 13.42
C LYS A 111 -6.13 -12.87 13.26
N MET A 112 -6.81 -11.95 12.56
CA MET A 112 -8.25 -12.06 12.29
C MET A 112 -8.57 -13.27 11.41
N GLU A 113 -7.78 -13.51 10.37
CA GLU A 113 -7.92 -14.70 9.51
C GLU A 113 -7.84 -16.01 10.31
N GLY A 114 -6.90 -16.09 11.26
CA GLY A 114 -6.76 -17.22 12.16
C GLY A 114 -7.99 -17.45 13.04
N LEU A 115 -8.65 -16.38 13.50
CA LEU A 115 -9.90 -16.49 14.25
C LEU A 115 -11.04 -17.00 13.37
N LEU A 116 -11.21 -16.42 12.18
CA LEU A 116 -12.28 -16.77 11.23
C LEU A 116 -12.15 -18.21 10.70
N SER A 117 -10.92 -18.70 10.53
CA SER A 117 -10.65 -20.07 10.05
C SER A 117 -11.16 -21.16 11.01
N ASN A 118 -11.38 -20.84 12.29
CA ASN A 118 -11.98 -21.77 13.25
C ASN A 118 -13.50 -21.94 13.06
N ILE A 119 -14.15 -20.99 12.42
CA ILE A 119 -15.61 -20.96 12.21
C ILE A 119 -15.95 -21.54 10.84
N ASP A 120 -15.14 -21.19 9.84
CA ASP A 120 -15.38 -21.58 8.46
C ASP A 120 -14.01 -21.94 7.81
N PRO A 121 -13.75 -23.22 7.49
CA PRO A 121 -12.52 -23.62 6.82
C PRO A 121 -12.63 -23.37 5.32
N VAL A 122 -12.65 -22.11 4.90
CA VAL A 122 -12.37 -21.75 3.50
C VAL A 122 -10.87 -21.93 3.28
N PRO A 123 -10.44 -22.62 2.20
CA PRO A 123 -9.02 -22.77 1.91
C PRO A 123 -8.38 -21.39 1.72
N THR A 124 -7.41 -21.07 2.56
CA THR A 124 -6.58 -19.87 2.42
C THR A 124 -5.83 -19.95 1.08
N PRO A 125 -5.86 -18.88 0.26
CA PRO A 125 -5.04 -18.84 -0.94
C PRO A 125 -3.56 -18.93 -0.52
N PRO A 126 -2.70 -19.62 -1.29
CA PRO A 126 -1.32 -19.82 -0.90
C PRO A 126 -0.65 -18.47 -0.71
N HIS A 127 -0.10 -18.22 0.49
CA HIS A 127 0.79 -17.11 0.75
C HIS A 127 1.85 -17.08 -0.34
N GLY A 128 1.88 -15.97 -1.09
CA GLY A 128 2.85 -15.75 -2.14
C GLY A 128 4.24 -15.95 -1.57
N GLN A 129 4.90 -17.02 -2.00
CA GLN A 129 6.30 -17.24 -1.66
C GLN A 129 7.13 -16.11 -2.25
N ARG A 130 7.64 -15.22 -1.40
CA ARG A 130 9.02 -14.72 -1.42
C ARG A 130 9.34 -13.86 -0.21
#